data_AF-A0A7W1GAU8-F1
#
_entry.id   AF-A0A7W1GAU8-F1
#
_cell.length_a   1.000
_cell.length_b   1.000
_cell.length_c   1.000
_cell.angle_alpha   90.00
_cell.angle_beta   90.00
_cell.angle_gamma   90.00
#
_symmetry.space_group_name_H-M   'P 1'
#
loop_
_entity.id
_entity.type
_entity.pdbx_description
1 polymer ?
#
loop_
_entity_poly.entity_id
_entity_poly.type
_entity_poly.pdbx_seq_one_letter_code
_entity_poly.pdbx_strand_id
1 'polypeptide(L)'
;MKLIIIALTVAILTTAGSAFGQTPPSPPTLRIVTEDPNLPSQLFYGTTKIKPLRLRPGTNIAITWDDNDAWLLQHYVDFLNRMPDPGGFAGWMALLNQCPPAEIHNPTSSLTCTRIDVSSAFFRSAEFQLKGYYLLRFYQVAFGRSPSYAEFGPDMRLVTGQTDQEFIERRNAFPGLFVARTEFKNRYDALSNAAYVSKLAETAVIAIPNSAQLVADLDAGRKTRAQVLREIVESTEVERKFYNSAFVTMQYFGYLRRDPDIEGYNAWVNVLNRTGDYRHMVWGFVYSPEYRDKF
;
A
#
# COMPACT_ATOMS: atom_id res chain seq x y z
N MET A 1 -62.20 57.30 54.82
CA MET A 1 -63.14 56.17 54.69
C MET A 1 -62.40 55.03 53.99
N LYS A 2 -62.55 53.79 54.49
CA LYS A 2 -61.89 52.53 54.09
C LYS A 2 -61.72 52.38 52.56
N LEU A 3 -60.71 51.71 52.02
CA LEU A 3 -60.62 50.24 51.98
C LEU A 3 -59.21 49.71 51.71
N ILE A 4 -58.93 48.58 52.36
CA ILE A 4 -57.79 47.67 52.19
C ILE A 4 -57.99 46.85 50.91
N ILE A 5 -56.95 46.71 50.08
CA ILE A 5 -56.82 45.58 49.14
C ILE A 5 -55.38 45.04 49.25
N ILE A 6 -55.30 43.79 49.69
CA ILE A 6 -54.10 42.96 49.84
C ILE A 6 -53.70 42.48 48.44
N ALA A 7 -52.50 42.86 47.96
CA ALA A 7 -51.95 42.37 46.70
C ALA A 7 -50.91 41.29 46.97
N LEU A 8 -51.20 40.10 46.46
CA LEU A 8 -50.41 38.87 46.53
C LEU A 8 -49.15 38.99 45.67
N THR A 9 -47.96 38.93 46.27
CA THR A 9 -46.67 38.88 45.58
C THR A 9 -46.43 37.49 44.96
N VAL A 10 -46.44 37.41 43.63
CA VAL A 10 -45.93 36.26 42.87
C VAL A 10 -44.51 36.59 42.44
N ALA A 11 -43.52 35.93 43.04
CA ALA A 11 -42.13 35.99 42.61
C ALA A 11 -41.93 35.09 41.38
N ILE A 12 -41.74 35.69 40.20
CA ILE A 12 -41.35 34.97 38.99
C ILE A 12 -39.82 34.80 39.04
N LEU A 13 -39.39 33.58 39.32
CA LEU A 13 -38.00 33.15 39.20
C LEU A 13 -37.65 33.02 37.71
N THR A 14 -37.06 34.05 37.09
CA THR A 14 -36.48 33.91 35.76
C THR A 14 -35.10 33.27 35.87
N THR A 15 -35.01 31.98 35.56
CA THR A 15 -33.73 31.28 35.37
C THR A 15 -33.03 31.83 34.13
N ALA A 16 -31.94 32.56 34.32
CA ALA A 16 -31.01 32.91 33.25
C ALA A 16 -30.34 31.62 32.75
N GLY A 17 -30.81 31.09 31.62
CA GLY A 17 -30.10 30.05 30.88
C GLY A 17 -28.83 30.64 30.31
N SER A 18 -27.68 30.26 30.85
CA SER A 18 -26.37 30.52 30.26
C SER A 18 -26.28 29.77 28.92
N ALA A 19 -26.45 30.49 27.82
CA ALA A 19 -26.07 30.02 26.51
C ALA A 19 -24.55 29.82 26.51
N PHE A 20 -24.09 28.57 26.56
CA PHE A 20 -22.70 28.24 26.30
C PHE A 20 -22.36 28.73 24.88
N GLY A 21 -21.53 29.77 24.80
CA GLY A 21 -20.96 30.22 23.55
C GLY A 21 -20.07 29.13 22.98
N GLN A 22 -20.58 28.39 21.99
CA GLN A 22 -19.70 27.72 21.05
C GLN A 22 -19.00 28.83 20.25
N THR A 23 -17.69 29.01 20.48
CA THR A 23 -16.84 29.78 19.58
C THR A 23 -17.17 29.35 18.14
N PRO A 24 -17.51 30.27 17.22
CA PRO A 24 -17.77 29.90 15.85
C PRO A 24 -16.55 29.13 15.33
N PRO A 25 -16.73 27.98 14.65
CA PRO A 25 -15.61 27.23 14.12
C PRO A 25 -14.76 28.15 13.25
N SER A 26 -13.46 28.19 13.51
CA SER A 26 -12.52 29.01 12.74
C SER A 26 -12.77 28.77 11.24
N PRO A 27 -12.82 29.83 10.41
CA PRO A 27 -13.06 29.67 8.99
C PRO A 27 -12.01 28.70 8.41
N PRO A 28 -12.43 27.74 7.55
CA PRO A 28 -11.50 26.80 6.95
C PRO A 28 -10.40 27.54 6.19
N THR A 29 -9.15 27.26 6.52
CA THR A 29 -7.99 27.86 5.85
C THR A 29 -7.47 26.96 4.75
N LEU A 30 -6.99 27.55 3.67
CA LEU A 30 -6.21 26.83 2.68
C LEU A 30 -4.85 26.47 3.29
N ARG A 31 -4.44 25.19 3.20
CA ARG A 31 -3.14 24.71 3.66
C ARG A 31 -2.52 23.77 2.63
N ILE A 32 -1.21 23.84 2.51
CA ILE A 32 -0.40 22.89 1.74
C ILE A 32 0.23 21.92 2.74
N VAL A 33 0.07 20.62 2.50
CA VAL A 33 0.62 19.56 3.35
C VAL A 33 1.61 18.76 2.51
N THR A 34 2.87 18.78 2.94
CA THR A 34 3.97 18.02 2.33
C THR A 34 4.39 16.93 3.31
N GLU A 35 3.98 15.69 3.06
CA GLU A 35 4.37 14.55 3.90
C GLU A 35 5.80 14.10 3.60
N ASP A 36 6.21 14.19 2.33
CA ASP A 36 7.55 13.89 1.84
C ASP A 36 8.01 15.04 0.94
N PRO A 37 9.16 15.70 1.24
CA PRO A 37 9.65 16.82 0.45
C PRO A 37 9.99 16.47 -1.01
N ASN A 38 10.15 15.18 -1.32
CA ASN A 38 10.42 14.71 -2.67
C ASN A 38 9.14 14.38 -3.47
N LEU A 39 7.96 14.57 -2.87
CA LEU A 39 6.67 14.24 -3.48
C LEU A 39 5.77 15.48 -3.66
N PRO A 40 4.81 15.42 -4.59
CA PRO A 40 3.82 16.48 -4.73
C PRO A 40 3.05 16.74 -3.44
N SER A 41 2.97 18.01 -3.06
CA SER A 41 2.22 18.42 -1.86
C SER A 41 0.71 18.33 -2.07
N GLN A 42 -0.02 18.04 -1.01
CA GLN A 42 -1.48 17.98 -1.00
C GLN A 42 -2.07 19.33 -0.60
N LEU A 43 -3.17 19.74 -1.24
CA LEU A 43 -3.89 20.98 -0.91
C LEU A 43 -5.14 20.66 -0.09
N PHE A 44 -5.39 21.41 0.97
CA PHE A 44 -6.58 21.27 1.81
C PHE A 44 -7.25 22.62 2.05
N TYR A 45 -8.57 22.61 2.17
CA TYR A 45 -9.38 23.72 2.67
C TYR A 45 -10.10 23.25 3.93
N GLY A 46 -9.66 23.74 5.09
CA GLY A 46 -10.02 23.09 6.36
C GLY A 46 -9.50 21.65 6.40
N THR A 47 -10.36 20.68 6.71
CA THR A 47 -10.03 19.25 6.68
C THR A 47 -10.26 18.59 5.32
N THR A 48 -10.85 19.31 4.37
CA THR A 48 -11.20 18.77 3.05
C THR A 48 -10.00 18.84 2.12
N LYS A 49 -9.59 17.69 1.56
CA LYS A 49 -8.58 17.66 0.50
C LYS A 49 -9.17 18.25 -0.77
N ILE A 50 -8.49 19.24 -1.33
CA ILE A 50 -8.86 19.92 -2.58
C ILE A 50 -7.98 19.37 -3.69
N LYS A 51 -8.59 19.08 -4.84
CA LYS A 51 -7.86 18.74 -6.07
C LYS A 51 -7.49 20.03 -6.80
N PRO A 52 -6.21 20.45 -6.80
CA PRO A 52 -5.82 21.65 -7.50
C PRO A 52 -5.99 21.45 -9.01
N LEU A 53 -6.55 22.44 -9.70
CA LEU A 53 -6.50 22.49 -11.15
C LEU A 53 -5.03 22.58 -11.57
N ARG A 54 -4.55 21.56 -12.29
CA ARG A 54 -3.18 21.54 -12.83
C ARG A 54 -3.23 22.04 -14.26
N LEU A 55 -2.41 23.03 -14.59
CA LEU A 55 -2.29 23.58 -15.94
C LEU A 55 -0.92 23.27 -16.54
N ARG A 56 -0.87 23.08 -17.86
CA ARG A 56 0.38 22.95 -18.59
C ARG A 56 1.19 24.25 -18.44
N PRO A 57 2.50 24.19 -18.13
CA PRO A 57 3.31 25.38 -17.89
C PRO A 57 3.18 26.43 -18.99
N GLY A 58 2.89 27.68 -18.61
CA GLY A 58 2.75 28.79 -19.55
C GLY A 58 1.46 28.79 -20.39
N THR A 59 0.47 27.95 -20.07
CA THR A 59 -0.81 27.88 -20.81
C THR A 59 -2.00 27.79 -19.85
N ASN A 60 -3.21 27.91 -20.42
CA ASN A 60 -4.47 27.62 -19.71
C ASN A 60 -5.02 26.21 -20.02
N ILE A 61 -4.18 25.33 -20.56
CA ILE A 61 -4.58 23.95 -20.88
C ILE A 61 -4.52 23.12 -19.61
N ALA A 62 -5.64 22.53 -19.21
CA ALA A 62 -5.70 21.64 -18.07
C ALA A 62 -4.93 20.34 -18.33
N ILE A 63 -4.19 19.88 -17.33
CA ILE A 63 -3.62 18.54 -17.28
C ILE A 63 -4.69 17.60 -16.75
N THR A 64 -4.94 16.53 -17.49
CA THR A 64 -5.97 15.53 -17.19
C THR A 64 -5.35 14.16 -16.96
N TRP A 65 -6.14 13.23 -16.42
CA TRP A 65 -5.72 11.84 -16.27
C TRP A 65 -5.52 11.11 -17.62
N ASP A 66 -6.09 11.64 -18.70
CA ASP A 66 -5.94 11.08 -20.04
C ASP A 66 -4.61 11.48 -20.68
N ASP A 67 -3.87 12.42 -20.09
CA ASP A 67 -2.50 12.75 -20.50
C ASP A 67 -1.49 11.68 -20.02
N ASN A 68 -0.71 11.12 -20.95
CA ASN A 68 0.24 10.03 -20.66
C ASN A 68 1.30 10.42 -19.62
N ASP A 69 1.80 11.65 -19.68
CA ASP A 69 2.85 12.12 -18.78
C ASP A 69 2.35 12.32 -17.35
N ALA A 70 1.14 12.89 -17.20
CA ALA A 70 0.48 13.03 -15.90
C ALA A 70 0.15 11.66 -15.28
N TRP A 71 -0.41 10.76 -16.10
CA TRP A 71 -0.72 9.38 -15.70
C TRP A 71 0.52 8.62 -15.23
N LEU A 72 1.61 8.70 -15.99
CA LEU A 72 2.85 7.98 -15.70
C LEU A 72 3.55 8.56 -14.46
N LEU A 73 3.63 9.88 -14.36
CA LEU A 73 4.21 10.54 -13.18
C LEU A 73 3.49 10.13 -11.89
N GLN A 74 2.16 10.01 -11.96
CA GLN A 74 1.37 9.56 -10.83
C GLN A 74 1.66 8.11 -10.44
N HIS A 75 1.93 7.22 -11.40
CA HIS A 75 2.32 5.83 -11.11
C HIS A 75 3.66 5.75 -10.37
N TYR A 76 4.64 6.58 -10.75
CA TYR A 76 5.89 6.69 -10.01
C TYR A 76 5.67 7.14 -8.56
N VAL A 77 4.82 8.14 -8.35
CA VAL A 77 4.50 8.65 -7.00
C VAL A 77 3.75 7.60 -6.18
N ASP A 78 2.71 6.98 -6.74
CA ASP A 78 1.86 6.05 -5.97
C ASP A 78 2.54 4.71 -5.70
N PHE A 79 3.37 4.22 -6.62
CA PHE A 79 3.92 2.86 -6.54
C PHE A 79 5.36 2.83 -6.04
N LEU A 80 6.15 3.86 -6.38
CA LEU A 80 7.57 3.91 -6.01
C LEU A 80 7.87 4.99 -4.97
N ASN A 81 6.88 5.82 -4.60
CA ASN A 81 7.07 6.92 -3.65
C ASN A 81 8.26 7.81 -4.04
N ARG A 82 8.43 8.07 -5.34
CA ARG A 82 9.49 8.94 -5.87
C ARG A 82 9.07 9.55 -7.20
N MET A 83 9.75 10.63 -7.58
CA MET A 83 9.69 11.15 -8.94
C MET A 83 10.45 10.23 -9.91
N PRO A 84 10.05 10.19 -11.19
CA PRO A 84 10.75 9.41 -12.18
C PRO A 84 12.13 10.01 -12.47
N ASP A 85 13.09 9.15 -12.77
CA ASP A 85 14.35 9.58 -13.37
C ASP A 85 14.13 9.99 -14.84
N PRO A 86 14.92 10.93 -15.40
CA PRO A 86 14.69 11.45 -16.74
C PRO A 86 14.70 10.36 -17.84
N GLY A 87 15.59 9.36 -17.73
CA GLY A 87 15.75 8.31 -18.73
C GLY A 87 14.57 7.33 -18.73
N GLY A 88 14.21 6.82 -17.55
CA GLY A 88 13.07 5.92 -17.37
C GLY A 88 11.77 6.60 -17.79
N PHE A 89 11.55 7.86 -17.39
CA PHE A 89 10.36 8.61 -17.81
C PHE A 89 10.26 8.73 -19.33
N ALA A 90 11.34 9.14 -19.99
CA ALA A 90 11.37 9.32 -21.43
C ALA A 90 11.12 7.98 -22.17
N GLY A 91 11.70 6.88 -21.68
CA GLY A 91 11.48 5.54 -22.25
C GLY A 91 10.02 5.11 -22.18
N TRP A 92 9.38 5.25 -21.01
CA TRP A 92 7.96 4.93 -20.86
C TRP A 92 7.06 5.86 -21.68
N MET A 93 7.37 7.15 -21.75
CA MET A 93 6.63 8.10 -22.56
C MET A 93 6.71 7.76 -24.05
N ALA A 94 7.88 7.39 -24.56
CA ALA A 94 8.04 6.94 -25.94
C ALA A 94 7.15 5.72 -26.22
N LEU A 95 7.15 4.75 -25.30
CA LEU A 95 6.33 3.54 -25.40
C LEU A 95 4.82 3.84 -25.37
N LEU A 96 4.36 4.71 -24.48
CA LEU A 96 2.93 5.09 -24.40
C LEU A 96 2.49 5.88 -25.62
N ASN A 97 3.32 6.80 -26.12
CA ASN A 97 2.97 7.70 -27.22
C ASN A 97 2.96 7.01 -28.60
N GLN A 98 3.67 5.90 -28.77
CA GLN A 98 3.59 5.08 -29.97
C GLN A 98 2.39 4.12 -29.98
N CYS A 99 1.66 4.01 -28.86
CA CYS A 99 0.55 3.08 -28.76
C CYS A 99 -0.68 3.60 -29.53
N PRO A 100 -1.33 2.79 -30.38
CA PRO A 100 -2.54 3.21 -31.08
C PRO A 100 -3.63 3.66 -30.09
N PRO A 101 -4.32 4.80 -30.33
CA PRO A 101 -5.32 5.31 -29.39
C PRO A 101 -6.45 4.33 -29.06
N ALA A 102 -6.84 3.45 -29.99
CA ALA A 102 -7.84 2.42 -29.76
C ALA A 102 -7.36 1.29 -28.82
N GLU A 103 -6.04 1.12 -28.69
CA GLU A 103 -5.43 -0.01 -27.96
C GLU A 103 -4.91 0.38 -26.58
N ILE A 104 -4.55 1.65 -26.37
CA ILE A 104 -3.84 2.10 -25.15
C ILE A 104 -4.60 1.81 -23.84
N HIS A 105 -5.93 1.68 -23.91
CA HIS A 105 -6.81 1.35 -22.78
C HIS A 105 -7.44 -0.05 -22.88
N ASN A 106 -7.13 -0.83 -23.92
CA ASN A 106 -7.83 -2.07 -24.24
C ASN A 106 -7.23 -3.26 -23.44
N PRO A 107 -8.00 -3.89 -22.51
CA PRO A 107 -7.51 -5.03 -21.73
C PRO A 107 -7.25 -6.28 -22.58
N THR A 108 -7.89 -6.39 -23.75
CA THR A 108 -7.71 -7.53 -24.65
C THR A 108 -6.62 -7.31 -25.70
N SER A 109 -5.93 -6.16 -25.67
CA SER A 109 -4.83 -5.90 -26.61
C SER A 109 -3.69 -6.89 -26.40
N SER A 110 -3.01 -7.27 -27.48
CA SER A 110 -1.76 -8.03 -27.41
C SER A 110 -0.51 -7.14 -27.37
N LEU A 111 -0.69 -5.83 -27.50
CA LEU A 111 0.39 -4.85 -27.47
C LEU A 111 0.91 -4.65 -26.05
N THR A 112 2.21 -4.40 -25.92
CA THR A 112 2.89 -4.12 -24.64
C THR A 112 3.06 -2.62 -24.37
N CYS A 113 2.56 -1.77 -25.27
CA CYS A 113 2.62 -0.32 -25.14
C CYS A 113 1.49 0.31 -24.33
N THR A 114 0.52 -0.51 -23.89
CA THR A 114 -0.70 0.00 -23.25
C THR A 114 -0.40 0.50 -21.84
N ARG A 115 -1.29 1.34 -21.30
CA ARG A 115 -1.22 1.75 -19.89
C ARG A 115 -1.32 0.57 -18.92
N ILE A 116 -1.98 -0.51 -19.34
CA ILE A 116 -2.13 -1.73 -18.52
C ILE A 116 -0.76 -2.42 -18.39
N ASP A 117 -0.04 -2.57 -19.50
CA ASP A 117 1.29 -3.18 -19.52
C ASP A 117 2.31 -2.34 -18.78
N VAL A 118 2.37 -1.04 -19.10
CA VAL A 118 3.29 -0.09 -18.46
C VAL A 118 3.04 -0.07 -16.96
N SER A 119 1.78 -0.01 -16.52
CA SER A 119 1.48 -0.04 -15.10
C SER A 119 1.87 -1.36 -14.43
N SER A 120 1.54 -2.49 -15.07
CA SER A 120 1.94 -3.81 -14.55
C SER A 120 3.46 -3.94 -14.39
N ALA A 121 4.25 -3.28 -15.25
CA ALA A 121 5.70 -3.33 -15.21
C ALA A 121 6.28 -2.74 -13.92
N PHE A 122 5.62 -1.76 -13.28
CA PHE A 122 6.03 -1.25 -11.97
C PHE A 122 5.96 -2.36 -10.92
N PHE A 123 4.80 -3.00 -10.80
CA PHE A 123 4.57 -4.08 -9.83
C PHE A 123 5.35 -5.35 -10.13
N ARG A 124 5.79 -5.55 -11.37
CA ARG A 124 6.61 -6.70 -11.79
C ARG A 124 8.11 -6.40 -11.76
N SER A 125 8.48 -5.16 -11.46
CA SER A 125 9.88 -4.74 -11.42
C SER A 125 10.66 -5.44 -10.29
N ALA A 126 11.98 -5.51 -10.45
CA ALA A 126 12.87 -6.00 -9.42
C ALA A 126 12.73 -5.19 -8.11
N GLU A 127 12.45 -3.89 -8.19
CA GLU A 127 12.26 -3.04 -7.01
C GLU A 127 11.09 -3.53 -6.15
N PHE A 128 9.96 -3.86 -6.76
CA PHE A 128 8.84 -4.42 -6.02
C PHE A 128 9.16 -5.81 -5.47
N GLN A 129 9.78 -6.68 -6.29
CA GLN A 129 10.14 -8.04 -5.85
C GLN A 129 11.03 -8.04 -4.61
N LEU A 130 12.04 -7.16 -4.60
CA LEU A 130 13.02 -7.07 -3.53
C LEU A 130 12.54 -6.28 -2.30
N LYS A 131 11.39 -5.60 -2.38
CA LYS A 131 10.81 -4.81 -1.28
C LYS A 131 9.41 -5.31 -0.90
N GLY A 132 8.39 -4.94 -1.67
CA GLY A 132 6.99 -5.23 -1.35
C GLY A 132 6.69 -6.72 -1.28
N TYR A 133 7.08 -7.51 -2.29
CA TYR A 133 6.85 -8.97 -2.26
C TYR A 133 7.68 -9.64 -1.17
N TYR A 134 8.91 -9.18 -0.94
CA TYR A 134 9.74 -9.65 0.16
C TYR A 134 9.00 -9.53 1.50
N LEU A 135 8.43 -8.36 1.82
CA LEU A 135 7.63 -8.15 3.03
C LEU A 135 6.39 -9.05 3.10
N LEU A 136 5.60 -9.09 2.01
CA LEU A 136 4.36 -9.89 1.96
C LEU A 136 4.63 -11.36 2.30
N ARG A 137 5.74 -11.92 1.78
CA ARG A 137 6.13 -13.31 2.01
C ARG A 137 6.46 -13.60 3.49
N PHE A 138 6.97 -12.65 4.26
CA PHE A 138 7.16 -12.84 5.72
C PHE A 138 5.83 -13.10 6.43
N TYR A 139 4.81 -12.27 6.16
CA TYR A 139 3.48 -12.45 6.75
C TYR A 139 2.81 -13.75 6.27
N GLN A 140 2.95 -14.07 4.99
CA GLN A 140 2.39 -15.28 4.41
C GLN A 140 3.02 -16.54 5.02
N VAL A 141 4.34 -16.54 5.24
CA VAL A 141 5.06 -17.69 5.78
C VAL A 141 4.91 -17.82 7.30
N ALA A 142 5.01 -16.71 8.04
CA ALA A 142 4.98 -16.74 9.50
C ALA A 142 3.56 -16.70 10.09
N PHE A 143 2.61 -16.07 9.40
CA PHE A 143 1.26 -15.85 9.94
C PHE A 143 0.16 -16.49 9.09
N GLY A 144 0.43 -16.85 7.84
CA GLY A 144 -0.56 -17.47 6.95
C GLY A 144 -1.57 -16.45 6.41
N ARG A 145 -1.22 -15.16 6.42
CA ARG A 145 -2.07 -14.05 5.97
C ARG A 145 -1.23 -13.01 5.21
N SER A 146 -1.87 -12.15 4.43
CA SER A 146 -1.25 -10.89 4.01
C SER A 146 -1.25 -9.90 5.19
N PRO A 147 -0.30 -8.94 5.25
CA PRO A 147 -0.41 -7.81 6.15
C PRO A 147 -1.63 -6.96 5.77
N SER A 148 -2.15 -6.20 6.73
CA SER A 148 -3.01 -5.05 6.44
C SER A 148 -2.20 -3.92 5.81
N TYR A 149 -2.88 -2.98 5.14
CA TYR A 149 -2.27 -1.77 4.60
C TYR A 149 -1.58 -0.94 5.70
N ALA A 150 -2.18 -0.91 6.89
CA ALA A 150 -1.64 -0.23 8.06
C ALA A 150 -0.34 -0.87 8.59
N GLU A 151 -0.18 -2.19 8.46
CA GLU A 151 1.07 -2.90 8.75
C GLU A 151 2.12 -2.71 7.65
N PHE A 152 1.67 -2.75 6.38
CA PHE A 152 2.55 -2.75 5.22
C PHE A 152 3.33 -1.44 5.04
N GLY A 153 2.66 -0.28 5.19
CA GLY A 153 3.30 1.02 4.99
C GLY A 153 4.52 1.27 5.89
N PRO A 154 4.41 1.08 7.22
CA PRO A 154 5.56 1.14 8.13
C PRO A 154 6.67 0.15 7.79
N ASP A 155 6.33 -1.09 7.44
CA ASP A 155 7.32 -2.11 7.10
C ASP A 155 8.07 -1.79 5.80
N MET A 156 7.41 -1.19 4.81
CA MET A 156 8.06 -0.71 3.59
C MET A 156 9.20 0.28 3.89
N ARG A 157 9.05 1.13 4.92
CA ARG A 157 10.12 2.06 5.34
C ARG A 157 11.30 1.34 5.99
N LEU A 158 11.08 0.17 6.59
CA LEU A 158 12.12 -0.65 7.20
C LEU A 158 12.95 -1.43 6.18
N VAL A 159 12.50 -1.53 4.92
CA VAL A 159 13.22 -2.21 3.83
C VAL A 159 13.56 -1.27 2.66
N THR A 160 13.31 0.03 2.80
CA THR A 160 13.65 1.04 1.79
C THR A 160 14.78 1.92 2.29
N GLY A 161 15.84 2.05 1.49
CA GLY A 161 16.96 2.96 1.72
C GLY A 161 17.06 4.02 0.61
N GLN A 162 17.74 5.13 0.90
CA GLN A 162 18.02 6.21 -0.06
C GLN A 162 19.19 5.89 -0.99
N THR A 163 20.05 4.95 -0.57
CA THR A 163 21.17 4.42 -1.37
C THR A 163 21.07 2.91 -1.47
N ASP A 164 21.75 2.31 -2.45
CA ASP A 164 21.82 0.85 -2.60
C ASP A 164 22.38 0.17 -1.35
N GLN A 165 23.41 0.77 -0.75
CA GLN A 165 24.01 0.26 0.48
C GLN A 165 23.01 0.27 1.65
N GLU A 166 22.33 1.40 1.86
CA GLU A 166 21.32 1.51 2.92
C GLU A 166 20.16 0.54 2.69
N PHE A 167 19.73 0.38 1.44
CA PHE A 167 18.71 -0.59 1.06
C PHE A 167 19.12 -2.02 1.44
N ILE A 168 20.36 -2.42 1.10
CA ILE A 168 20.90 -3.75 1.44
C ILE A 168 20.94 -3.95 2.95
N GLU A 169 21.44 -2.97 3.71
CA GLU A 169 21.53 -3.03 5.16
C GLU A 169 20.15 -3.18 5.82
N ARG A 170 19.20 -2.33 5.41
CA ARG A 170 17.81 -2.35 5.91
C ARG A 170 17.10 -3.67 5.60
N ARG A 171 17.22 -4.16 4.36
CA ARG A 171 16.65 -5.47 3.98
C ARG A 171 17.27 -6.61 4.79
N ASN A 172 18.58 -6.55 5.05
CA ASN A 172 19.27 -7.56 5.85
C ASN A 172 18.88 -7.53 7.33
N ALA A 173 18.54 -6.36 7.88
CA ALA A 173 18.11 -6.20 9.27
C ALA A 173 16.64 -6.62 9.50
N PHE A 174 15.78 -6.47 8.49
CA PHE A 174 14.34 -6.71 8.60
C PHE A 174 13.92 -8.06 9.21
N PRO A 175 14.51 -9.23 8.85
CA PRO A 175 14.16 -10.51 9.47
C PRO A 175 14.32 -10.50 10.99
N GLY A 176 15.37 -9.84 11.51
CA GLY A 176 15.61 -9.71 12.94
C GLY A 176 14.53 -8.88 13.64
N LEU A 177 14.12 -7.77 13.01
CA LEU A 177 13.02 -6.93 13.49
C LEU A 177 11.68 -7.67 13.46
N PHE A 178 11.45 -8.46 12.42
CA PHE A 178 10.21 -9.21 12.24
C PHE A 178 10.03 -10.31 13.31
N VAL A 179 11.07 -11.10 13.57
CA VAL A 179 10.99 -12.16 14.59
C VAL A 179 10.94 -11.64 16.03
N ALA A 180 11.35 -10.39 16.26
CA ALA A 180 11.27 -9.75 17.56
C ALA A 180 9.85 -9.32 17.95
N ARG A 181 8.88 -9.36 17.02
CA ARG A 181 7.49 -8.97 17.27
C ARG A 181 6.81 -9.92 18.24
N THR A 182 5.96 -9.38 19.10
CA THR A 182 5.18 -10.16 20.08
C THR A 182 4.37 -11.28 19.42
N GLU A 183 3.70 -11.02 18.29
CA GLU A 183 2.93 -12.05 17.55
C GLU A 183 3.82 -13.23 17.12
N PHE A 184 5.03 -12.93 16.62
CA PHE A 184 5.99 -13.95 16.20
C PHE A 184 6.50 -14.77 17.40
N LYS A 185 6.95 -14.07 18.45
CA LYS A 185 7.47 -14.69 19.68
C LYS A 185 6.44 -15.63 20.31
N ASN A 186 5.19 -15.19 20.42
CA ASN A 186 4.10 -16.00 20.97
C ASN A 186 3.86 -17.29 20.19
N ARG A 187 4.06 -17.27 18.86
CA ARG A 187 3.83 -18.44 17.99
C ARG A 187 5.01 -19.39 17.96
N TYR A 188 6.24 -18.89 18.11
CA TYR A 188 7.44 -19.64 17.76
C TYR A 188 8.44 -19.84 18.92
N ASP A 189 8.53 -18.93 19.90
CA ASP A 189 9.61 -18.97 20.91
C ASP A 189 9.62 -20.25 21.75
N ALA A 190 8.44 -20.79 22.08
CA ALA A 190 8.30 -22.03 22.85
C ALA A 190 8.59 -23.32 22.05
N LEU A 191 8.72 -23.24 20.72
CA LEU A 191 8.94 -24.41 19.87
C LEU A 191 10.41 -24.85 19.89
N SER A 192 10.66 -26.13 19.65
CA SER A 192 12.00 -26.61 19.25
C SER A 192 12.35 -26.12 17.84
N ASN A 193 13.62 -26.25 17.44
CA ASN A 193 14.05 -25.85 16.09
C ASN A 193 13.36 -26.68 14.99
N ALA A 194 13.21 -27.98 15.19
CA ALA A 194 12.44 -28.84 14.28
C ALA A 194 10.97 -28.41 14.19
N ALA A 195 10.32 -28.19 15.34
CA ALA A 195 8.93 -27.75 15.38
C ALA A 195 8.74 -26.36 14.78
N TYR A 196 9.72 -25.46 14.92
CA TYR A 196 9.73 -24.14 14.29
C TYR A 196 9.70 -24.23 12.75
N VAL A 197 10.61 -25.00 12.15
CA VAL A 197 10.68 -25.17 10.69
C VAL A 197 9.41 -25.85 10.15
N SER A 198 8.95 -26.92 10.82
CA SER A 198 7.69 -27.59 10.45
C SER A 198 6.50 -26.65 10.55
N LYS A 199 6.42 -25.82 11.60
CA LYS A 199 5.31 -24.88 11.77
C LYS A 199 5.28 -23.81 10.69
N LEU A 200 6.44 -23.33 10.22
CA LEU A 200 6.51 -22.42 9.08
C LEU A 200 6.00 -23.09 7.79
N ALA A 201 6.43 -24.33 7.53
CA ALA A 201 5.97 -25.11 6.37
C ALA A 201 4.45 -25.33 6.40
N GLU A 202 3.90 -25.71 7.56
CA GLU A 202 2.46 -25.88 7.77
C GLU A 202 1.69 -24.58 7.57
N THR A 203 2.18 -23.48 8.14
CA THR A 203 1.52 -22.16 8.06
C THR A 203 1.46 -21.66 6.62
N ALA A 204 2.57 -21.78 5.91
CA ALA A 204 2.66 -21.43 4.50
C ALA A 204 2.01 -22.47 3.58
N VAL A 205 1.70 -23.67 4.09
CA VAL A 205 1.26 -24.84 3.33
C VAL A 205 2.19 -25.12 2.14
N ILE A 206 3.51 -25.16 2.40
CA ILE A 206 4.55 -25.47 1.40
C ILE A 206 5.38 -26.67 1.84
N ALA A 207 6.04 -27.31 0.88
CA ALA A 207 7.19 -28.15 1.18
C ALA A 207 8.45 -27.28 1.34
N ILE A 208 9.32 -27.67 2.26
CA ILE A 208 10.65 -27.07 2.44
C ILE A 208 11.69 -28.18 2.19
N PRO A 209 12.20 -28.32 0.95
CA PRO A 209 13.05 -29.45 0.57
C PRO A 209 14.33 -29.59 1.41
N ASN A 210 14.90 -28.47 1.86
CA ASN A 210 16.10 -28.40 2.69
C ASN A 210 15.80 -28.33 4.20
N SER A 211 14.60 -28.69 4.65
CA SER A 211 14.18 -28.56 6.07
C SER A 211 15.14 -29.24 7.06
N ALA A 212 15.63 -30.45 6.75
CA ALA A 212 16.59 -31.15 7.60
C ALA A 212 17.90 -30.35 7.81
N GLN A 213 18.39 -29.68 6.76
CA GLN A 213 19.59 -28.85 6.84
C GLN A 213 19.33 -27.58 7.66
N LEU A 214 18.17 -26.94 7.48
CA LEU A 214 17.78 -25.74 8.24
C LEU A 214 17.68 -26.04 9.74
N VAL A 215 17.13 -27.19 10.11
CA VAL A 215 17.07 -27.65 11.50
C VAL A 215 18.48 -27.90 12.05
N ALA A 216 19.33 -28.61 11.30
CA ALA A 216 20.70 -28.87 11.70
C ALA A 216 21.54 -27.57 11.87
N ASP A 217 21.28 -26.55 11.05
CA ASP A 217 21.92 -25.24 11.16
C ASP A 217 21.47 -24.46 12.40
N LEU A 218 20.19 -24.57 12.78
CA LEU A 218 19.67 -23.99 14.02
C LEU A 218 20.22 -24.70 15.25
N ASP A 219 20.22 -26.04 15.25
CA ASP A 219 20.69 -26.85 16.38
C ASP A 219 22.17 -26.64 16.67
N ALA A 220 22.98 -26.45 15.62
CA ALA A 220 24.40 -26.15 15.75
C ALA A 220 24.69 -24.64 15.93
N GLY A 221 23.67 -23.78 16.00
CA GLY A 221 23.84 -22.33 16.13
C GLY A 221 24.52 -21.64 14.94
N ARG A 222 24.58 -22.29 13.77
CA ARG A 222 25.14 -21.71 12.52
C ARG A 222 24.22 -20.66 11.92
N LYS A 223 22.90 -20.80 12.15
CA LYS A 223 21.89 -19.81 11.75
C LYS A 223 20.98 -19.48 12.93
N THR A 224 20.49 -18.26 12.93
CA THR A 224 19.41 -17.80 13.79
C THR A 224 18.05 -18.15 13.17
N ARG A 225 16.98 -18.11 13.97
CA ARG A 225 15.60 -18.26 13.46
C ARG A 225 15.23 -17.22 12.41
N ALA A 226 15.73 -16.00 12.55
CA ALA A 226 15.56 -14.92 11.58
C ALA A 226 16.20 -15.25 10.23
N GLN A 227 17.43 -15.79 10.24
CA GLN A 227 18.12 -16.21 9.02
C GLN A 227 17.41 -17.38 8.35
N VAL A 228 16.94 -18.37 9.12
CA VAL A 228 16.16 -19.50 8.57
C VAL A 228 14.82 -19.02 7.99
N LEU A 229 14.11 -18.12 8.68
CA LEU A 229 12.86 -17.55 8.15
C LEU A 229 13.09 -16.85 6.81
N ARG A 230 14.14 -16.02 6.75
CA ARG A 230 14.51 -15.31 5.52
C ARG A 230 14.81 -16.29 4.38
N GLU A 231 15.58 -17.34 4.63
CA GLU A 231 15.93 -18.34 3.63
C GLU A 231 14.70 -19.07 3.08
N ILE A 232 13.72 -19.37 3.94
CA ILE A 232 12.43 -19.94 3.51
C ILE A 232 11.64 -18.91 2.69
N VAL A 233 11.55 -17.66 3.17
CA VAL A 233 10.80 -16.57 2.50
C VAL A 233 11.34 -16.28 1.10
N GLU A 234 12.66 -16.34 0.91
CA GLU A 234 13.33 -16.11 -0.37
C GLU A 234 13.40 -17.37 -1.24
N SER A 235 12.78 -18.48 -0.84
CA SER A 235 12.79 -19.73 -1.61
C SER A 235 11.86 -19.68 -2.82
N THR A 236 12.21 -20.45 -3.86
CA THR A 236 11.40 -20.59 -5.08
C THR A 236 10.00 -21.16 -4.79
N GLU A 237 9.86 -22.01 -3.77
CA GLU A 237 8.58 -22.58 -3.35
C GLU A 237 7.63 -21.50 -2.81
N VAL A 238 8.14 -20.60 -1.96
CA VAL A 238 7.37 -19.46 -1.44
C VAL A 238 7.03 -18.49 -2.55
N GLU A 239 8.01 -18.13 -3.39
CA GLU A 239 7.78 -17.24 -4.52
C GLU A 239 6.67 -17.78 -5.43
N ARG A 240 6.82 -19.02 -5.93
CA ARG A 240 5.86 -19.63 -6.84
C ARG A 240 4.47 -19.72 -6.22
N LYS A 241 4.39 -20.03 -4.93
CA LYS A 241 3.11 -20.18 -4.24
C LYS A 241 2.38 -18.85 -4.08
N PHE A 242 3.11 -17.81 -3.68
CA PHE A 242 2.50 -16.57 -3.22
C PHE A 242 2.59 -15.42 -4.24
N TYR A 243 3.21 -15.61 -5.40
CA TYR A 243 3.37 -14.56 -6.40
C TYR A 243 2.04 -13.92 -6.78
N ASN A 244 1.04 -14.71 -7.18
CA ASN A 244 -0.25 -14.18 -7.63
C ASN A 244 -1.00 -13.46 -6.52
N SER A 245 -1.09 -14.05 -5.32
CA SER A 245 -1.75 -13.42 -4.17
C SER A 245 -1.07 -12.13 -3.72
N ALA A 246 0.27 -12.12 -3.71
CA ALA A 246 1.02 -10.92 -3.41
C ALA A 246 0.82 -9.85 -4.50
N PHE A 247 0.76 -10.24 -5.77
CA PHE A 247 0.53 -9.30 -6.87
C PHE A 247 -0.84 -8.64 -6.78
N VAL A 248 -1.90 -9.41 -6.49
CA VAL A 248 -3.24 -8.86 -6.21
C VAL A 248 -3.20 -7.91 -5.00
N THR A 249 -2.56 -8.31 -3.91
CA THR A 249 -2.44 -7.48 -2.69
C THR A 249 -1.78 -6.13 -3.02
N MET A 250 -0.70 -6.14 -3.82
CA MET A 250 -0.02 -4.92 -4.23
C MET A 250 -0.88 -4.02 -5.13
N GLN A 251 -1.84 -4.55 -5.89
CA GLN A 251 -2.80 -3.70 -6.61
C GLN A 251 -3.66 -2.88 -5.65
N TYR A 252 -4.25 -3.52 -4.63
CA TYR A 252 -5.04 -2.82 -3.61
C TYR A 252 -4.20 -1.77 -2.88
N PHE A 253 -2.97 -2.11 -2.49
CA PHE A 253 -2.11 -1.20 -1.75
C PHE A 253 -1.60 -0.03 -2.59
N GLY A 254 -1.19 -0.29 -3.83
CA GLY A 254 -0.65 0.74 -4.73
C GLY A 254 -1.74 1.67 -5.24
N TYR A 255 -2.82 1.14 -5.80
CA TYR A 255 -3.89 1.95 -6.38
C TYR A 255 -4.82 2.52 -5.33
N LEU A 256 -5.35 1.67 -4.46
CA LEU A 256 -6.49 2.02 -3.62
C LEU A 256 -6.06 2.53 -2.25
N ARG A 257 -4.87 2.12 -1.77
CA ARG A 257 -4.33 2.46 -0.44
C ARG A 257 -5.22 1.96 0.69
N ARG A 258 -5.74 0.75 0.57
CA ARG A 258 -6.60 0.08 1.55
C ARG A 258 -6.39 -1.42 1.55
N ASP A 259 -6.97 -2.09 2.53
CA ASP A 259 -7.03 -3.56 2.58
C ASP A 259 -7.86 -4.11 1.41
N PRO A 260 -7.48 -5.28 0.86
CA PRO A 260 -8.30 -5.98 -0.13
C PRO A 260 -9.64 -6.37 0.47
N ASP A 261 -10.73 -6.18 -0.29
CA ASP A 261 -11.97 -6.86 0.01
C ASP A 261 -11.85 -8.35 -0.32
N ILE A 262 -12.41 -9.20 0.52
CA ILE A 262 -12.19 -10.65 0.47
C ILE A 262 -12.70 -11.25 -0.85
N GLU A 263 -13.87 -10.78 -1.32
CA GLU A 263 -14.48 -11.31 -2.54
C GLU A 263 -13.68 -10.94 -3.79
N GLY A 264 -13.37 -9.66 -3.99
CA GLY A 264 -12.58 -9.20 -5.13
C GLY A 264 -11.17 -9.76 -5.11
N TYR A 265 -10.53 -9.82 -3.94
CA TYR A 265 -9.22 -10.46 -3.79
C TYR A 265 -9.24 -11.91 -4.25
N ASN A 266 -10.17 -12.73 -3.73
CA ASN A 266 -10.25 -14.15 -4.09
C ASN A 266 -10.60 -14.33 -5.58
N ALA A 267 -11.48 -13.50 -6.13
CA ALA A 267 -11.81 -13.52 -7.55
C ALA A 267 -10.57 -13.29 -8.42
N TRP A 268 -9.78 -12.25 -8.13
CA TRP A 268 -8.56 -11.95 -8.90
C TRP A 268 -7.48 -13.01 -8.75
N VAL A 269 -7.25 -13.50 -7.53
CA VAL A 269 -6.29 -14.60 -7.30
C VAL A 269 -6.67 -15.84 -8.10
N ASN A 270 -7.97 -16.18 -8.15
CA ASN A 270 -8.45 -17.31 -8.94
C ASN A 270 -8.27 -17.11 -10.44
N VAL A 271 -8.53 -15.91 -10.97
CA VAL A 271 -8.28 -15.58 -12.39
C VAL A 271 -6.81 -15.75 -12.74
N LEU A 272 -5.91 -15.18 -11.93
CA LEU A 272 -4.47 -15.28 -12.15
C LEU A 272 -3.96 -16.72 -12.06
N ASN A 273 -4.43 -17.49 -11.08
CA ASN A 273 -4.02 -18.89 -10.93
C ASN A 273 -4.49 -19.77 -12.10
N ARG A 274 -5.62 -19.43 -12.75
CA ARG A 274 -6.16 -20.20 -13.87
C ARG A 274 -5.56 -19.80 -15.22
N THR A 275 -5.33 -18.51 -15.42
CA THR A 275 -5.05 -17.96 -16.75
C THR A 275 -3.66 -17.35 -16.88
N GLY A 276 -3.07 -16.90 -15.77
CA GLY A 276 -1.90 -16.02 -15.77
C GLY A 276 -2.15 -14.63 -16.37
N ASP A 277 -3.38 -14.33 -16.80
CA ASP A 277 -3.72 -13.06 -17.44
C ASP A 277 -3.97 -11.98 -16.38
N TYR A 278 -2.99 -11.09 -16.23
CA TYR A 278 -3.08 -9.94 -15.34
C TYR A 278 -3.78 -8.73 -15.94
N ARG A 279 -3.97 -8.69 -17.27
CA ARG A 279 -4.36 -7.46 -17.97
C ARG A 279 -5.72 -6.97 -17.54
N HIS A 280 -6.69 -7.87 -17.48
CA HIS A 280 -8.05 -7.56 -17.04
C HIS A 280 -8.10 -7.07 -15.59
N MET A 281 -7.32 -7.69 -14.70
CA MET A 281 -7.21 -7.26 -13.32
C MET A 281 -6.62 -5.84 -13.24
N VAL A 282 -5.44 -5.62 -13.83
CA VAL A 282 -4.76 -4.32 -13.78
C VAL A 282 -5.64 -3.23 -14.39
N TRP A 283 -6.32 -3.52 -15.51
CA TRP A 283 -7.31 -2.62 -16.10
C TRP A 283 -8.41 -2.25 -15.10
N GLY A 284 -8.96 -3.24 -14.39
CA GLY A 284 -9.98 -3.03 -13.37
C GLY A 284 -9.55 -2.06 -12.27
N PHE A 285 -8.28 -2.07 -11.87
CA PHE A 285 -7.74 -1.12 -10.88
C PHE A 285 -7.42 0.25 -11.49
N VAL A 286 -6.67 0.31 -12.61
CA VAL A 286 -6.25 1.57 -13.27
C VAL A 286 -7.44 2.43 -13.68
N TYR A 287 -8.54 1.81 -14.10
CA TYR A 287 -9.73 2.51 -14.57
C TYR A 287 -10.89 2.44 -13.57
N SER A 288 -10.64 1.94 -12.35
CA SER A 288 -11.66 1.96 -11.30
C SER A 288 -12.09 3.40 -10.98
N PRO A 289 -13.37 3.65 -10.68
CA PRO A 289 -13.82 4.93 -10.15
C PRO A 289 -13.04 5.35 -8.91
N GLU A 290 -12.76 4.41 -7.99
CA GLU A 290 -12.03 4.66 -6.74
C GLU A 290 -10.62 5.22 -6.98
N TYR A 291 -9.88 4.71 -7.99
CA TYR A 291 -8.57 5.25 -8.33
C TYR A 291 -8.68 6.57 -9.09
N ARG A 292 -9.60 6.67 -10.05
CA ARG A 292 -9.81 7.90 -10.84
C ARG A 292 -10.27 9.08 -9.98
N ASP A 293 -11.05 8.83 -8.93
CA ASP A 293 -11.52 9.83 -7.98
C ASP A 293 -10.39 10.45 -7.15
N LYS A 294 -9.14 10.02 -7.28
CA LYS A 294 -7.98 10.69 -6.71
C LYS A 294 -7.48 11.87 -7.54
N PHE A 295 -7.88 11.97 -8.81
CA PHE A 295 -7.36 12.94 -9.79
C PHE A 295 -8.44 13.89 -10.30
#